data_AF-K2PG93-F1
#
_entry.id   AF-K2PG93-F1
#
_cell.length_a   1.000
_cell.length_b   1.000
_cell.length_c   1.000
_cell.angle_alpha   90.00
_cell.angle_beta   90.00
_cell.angle_gamma   90.00
#
_symmetry.space_group_name_H-M   'P 1'
#
loop_
_entity.id
_entity.type
_entity.pdbx_description
1 polymer ?
#
loop_
_entity_poly.entity_id
_entity_poly.type
_entity_poly.pdbx_seq_one_letter_code
_entity_poly.pdbx_strand_id
1 'polypeptide(L)' 'MPAQPLVDYDIIIKLLDEYADLGMTGNEVDIIIARHGPVDLDLLQFCKRNHPAFERGMRKGRRKRRP' A
#
# COMPACT_ATOMS: atom_id res chain seq x y z
N MET A 1 3.03 -24.11 -2.84
CA MET A 1 3.13 -23.28 -1.62
C MET A 1 1.77 -22.66 -1.37
N PRO A 2 1.12 -22.86 -0.21
CA PRO A 2 -0.05 -22.07 0.13
C PRO A 2 0.38 -20.59 0.17
N ALA A 3 -0.33 -19.72 -0.53
CA ALA A 3 -0.08 -18.29 -0.48
C ALA A 3 -0.28 -17.84 0.97
N GLN A 4 0.81 -17.54 1.68
CA GLN A 4 0.72 -17.00 3.02
C GLN A 4 0.01 -15.65 2.92
N PRO A 5 -1.07 -15.44 3.69
CA PRO A 5 -1.80 -14.20 3.61
C PRO A 5 -0.88 -13.07 4.09
N LEU A 6 -0.80 -12.00 3.32
CA LEU A 6 -0.06 -10.79 3.69
C LEU A 6 -0.91 -10.01 4.67
N VAL A 7 -0.83 -10.42 5.94
CA VAL A 7 -1.53 -9.81 7.08
C VAL A 7 -0.57 -9.17 8.09
N ASP A 8 0.73 -9.38 7.92
CA ASP A 8 1.73 -8.80 8.82
C ASP A 8 2.10 -7.39 8.40
N TYR A 9 1.84 -6.46 9.32
CA TYR A 9 2.15 -5.03 9.18
C TYR A 9 3.61 -4.79 8.80
N ASP A 10 4.55 -5.43 9.50
CA ASP A 10 5.98 -5.25 9.28
C ASP A 10 6.44 -5.75 7.90
N ILE A 11 5.83 -6.83 7.40
CA ILE A 11 6.12 -7.37 6.08
C ILE A 11 5.60 -6.42 4.99
N ILE A 12 4.38 -5.90 5.17
CA ILE A 12 3.78 -4.94 4.23
C ILE A 12 4.59 -3.65 4.17
N ILE A 13 5.08 -3.13 5.30
CA ILE A 13 5.93 -1.93 5.30
C ILE A 13 7.26 -2.17 4.59
N LYS A 14 7.96 -3.27 4.88
CA LYS A 14 9.22 -3.58 4.19
C LYS A 14 9.03 -3.72 2.68
N LEU A 15 7.93 -4.35 2.25
CA LEU A 15 7.58 -4.41 0.82
C LEU A 15 7.31 -3.03 0.24
N LEU A 16 6.57 -2.17 0.94
CA LEU A 16 6.32 -0.80 0.49
C LEU A 16 7.63 0.00 0.37
N ASP A 17 8.55 -0.13 1.31
CA ASP A 17 9.88 0.49 1.23
C ASP A 17 10.67 -0.03 0.03
N GLU A 18 10.74 -1.36 -0.16
CA GLU A 18 11.41 -1.97 -1.33
C GLU A 18 10.80 -1.49 -2.66
N TYR A 19 9.47 -1.43 -2.75
CA TYR A 19 8.80 -0.95 -3.95
C TYR A 19 8.98 0.56 -4.15
N ALA A 20 9.06 1.34 -3.08
CA ALA A 20 9.36 2.76 -3.14
C ALA A 20 10.81 3.00 -3.63
N ASP A 21 11.76 2.19 -3.18
CA ASP A 21 13.16 2.22 -3.63
C ASP A 21 13.29 1.84 -5.10
N LEU A 22 12.45 0.92 -5.59
CA LEU A 22 12.32 0.58 -7.00
C LEU A 22 11.61 1.66 -7.83
N GLY A 23 11.11 2.72 -7.19
CA GLY A 23 10.40 3.83 -7.86
C GLY A 23 8.98 3.49 -8.30
N MET A 24 8.38 2.43 -7.75
CA MET A 24 7.02 2.02 -8.12
C MET A 24 5.96 2.99 -7.60
N THR A 25 4.92 3.16 -8.39
CA THR A 25 3.76 3.96 -8.01
C THR A 25 2.78 3.15 -7.16
N GLY A 26 2.00 3.84 -6.33
CA GLY A 26 1.05 3.16 -5.43
C GLY A 26 0.01 2.27 -6.13
N ASN A 27 -0.26 2.48 -7.42
CA ASN A 27 -1.14 1.62 -8.22
C ASN A 27 -0.44 0.32 -8.65
N GLU A 28 0.85 0.39 -9.00
CA GLU A 28 1.64 -0.79 -9.36
C GLU A 28 1.82 -1.71 -8.16
N VAL A 29 2.05 -1.12 -6.99
CA VAL A 29 2.15 -1.84 -5.72
C VAL A 29 0.85 -2.60 -5.42
N ASP A 30 -0.33 -2.00 -5.62
CA ASP A 30 -1.61 -2.69 -5.41
C ASP A 30 -1.76 -3.91 -6.32
N ILE A 31 -1.32 -3.81 -7.59
CA ILE A 31 -1.38 -4.90 -8.56
C ILE A 31 -0.43 -6.04 -8.17
N ILE A 32 0.79 -5.71 -7.72
CA ILE A 32 1.80 -6.71 -7.35
C ILE A 32 1.41 -7.40 -6.04
N ILE A 33 0.95 -6.64 -5.06
CA ILE A 33 0.51 -7.18 -3.77
C ILE A 33 -0.72 -8.08 -3.96
N ALA A 34 -1.69 -7.68 -4.79
CA ALA A 34 -2.83 -8.54 -5.13
C ALA A 34 -2.43 -9.84 -5.85
N ARG A 35 -1.28 -9.87 -6.53
CA ARG A 35 -0.72 -11.08 -7.17
C ARG A 35 0.00 -11.99 -6.20
N HIS A 36 0.53 -11.46 -5.09
CA HIS A 36 1.23 -12.25 -4.08
C HIS A 36 0.30 -13.16 -3.27
N GLY A 37 -0.98 -12.80 -3.15
CA GLY A 37 -1.97 -13.63 -2.47
C GLY A 37 -3.10 -12.83 -1.82
N PRO A 38 -3.90 -13.48 -0.95
CA PRO A 38 -4.89 -12.78 -0.14
C PRO A 38 -4.18 -11.80 0.80
N VAL A 39 -4.49 -10.51 0.63
CA VAL A 39 -3.92 -9.41 1.38
C VAL A 39 -5.04 -8.70 2.12
N ASP A 40 -4.77 -8.29 3.36
CA ASP A 40 -5.66 -7.38 4.07
C ASP A 40 -5.57 -5.99 3.44
N LEU A 41 -6.59 -5.63 2.66
CA LEU A 41 -6.68 -4.34 1.96
C LEU A 41 -6.79 -3.17 2.93
N ASP A 42 -7.42 -3.35 4.10
CA ASP A 42 -7.53 -2.30 5.11
C ASP A 42 -6.16 -2.02 5.74
N LEU A 43 -5.43 -3.08 6.06
CA LEU A 43 -4.05 -2.97 6.55
C LEU A 43 -3.12 -2.36 5.50
N LEU A 44 -3.21 -2.80 4.25
CA LEU A 44 -2.44 -2.23 3.14
C LEU A 44 -2.73 -0.73 2.98
N GLN A 45 -4.00 -0.34 3.04
CA GLN A 45 -4.40 1.05 2.93
C GLN A 45 -3.87 1.88 4.10
N PHE A 46 -3.89 1.33 5.32
CA PHE A 46 -3.32 1.95 6.51
C PHE A 46 -1.80 2.14 6.37
N CYS A 47 -1.07 1.11 5.94
CA CYS A 47 0.38 1.18 5.71
C CYS A 47 0.71 2.21 4.63
N LYS A 48 0.04 2.17 3.47
CA LYS A 48 0.24 3.14 2.37
C LYS A 48 -0.02 4.58 2.80
N ARG A 49 -1.03 4.81 3.65
CA ARG A 49 -1.36 6.14 4.14
C ARG A 49 -0.30 6.69 5.10
N ASN A 50 0.34 5.82 5.87
CA ASN A 50 1.42 6.19 6.78
C ASN A 50 2.81 6.20 6.11
N HIS A 51 2.92 5.68 4.88
CA HIS A 51 4.19 5.58 4.16
C HIS A 51 4.51 6.87 3.39
N PRO A 52 5.69 7.51 3.60
CA PRO A 52 6.01 8.82 3.02
C PRO A 52 6.02 8.82 1.48
N ALA A 53 6.42 7.71 0.86
CA ALA A 53 6.42 7.57 -0.60
C ALA A 53 5.00 7.52 -1.22
N PHE A 54 4.03 6.93 -0.52
CA PHE A 54 2.67 6.70 -1.03
C PHE A 54 1.62 7.66 -0.47
N GLU A 55 1.93 8.37 0.62
CA GLU A 55 1.05 9.35 1.28
C GLU A 55 0.61 10.47 0.32
N ARG A 56 1.49 10.90 -0.59
CA ARG A 56 1.23 11.98 -1.55
C ARG A 56 0.10 11.66 -2.54
N GLY A 57 -0.15 10.39 -2.85
CA GLY A 57 -1.18 9.97 -3.80
C GLY A 57 -2.60 10.07 -3.23
N MET A 58 -2.79 9.75 -1.95
CA MET A 58 -4.12 9.68 -1.33
C MET A 58 -4.68 11.03 -0.87
N ARG A 59 -3.83 12.04 -0.62
CA ARG A 59 -4.30 13.39 -0.25
C ARG A 59 -5.07 14.11 -1.37
N LYS A 60 -5.10 13.56 -2.60
CA LYS A 60 -5.82 14.14 -3.74
C LYS A 60 -7.35 13.95 -3.69
N GLY A 61 -7.89 13.15 -2.74
CA GLY A 61 -9.33 12.91 -2.59
C GLY A 61 -10.08 13.84 -1.62
N ARG A 62 -9.38 14.65 -0.81
CA ARG A 62 -10.02 15.58 0.15
C ARG A 62 -9.94 17.05 -0.30
N ARG A 63 -10.33 17.33 -1.54
CA ARG A 63 -10.72 18.70 -1.90
C ARG A 63 -12.13 18.96 -1.36
N LYS A 64 -12.18 19.55 -0.15
CA LYS A 64 -13.20 20.48 0.36
C LYS A 64 -14.63 20.24 -0.13
N ARG A 65 -15.42 19.47 0.61
CA ARG A 65 -16.82 19.86 0.84
C ARG A 65 -16.81 20.74 2.09
N ARG A 66 -16.72 22.06 1.89
CA ARG A 66 -17.11 23.02 2.93
C ARG A 66 -18.64 23.10 2.93
N PRO A 67 -19.29 23.14 4.09
CA PRO A 67 -20.71 23.47 4.20
C PRO A 67 -20.98 24.91 3.72
#